data_AF-A0A1C6K371-F1
#
_entry.id   AF-A0A1C6K371-F1
#
_cell.length_a   1.000
_cell.length_b   1.000
_cell.length_c   1.000
_cell.angle_alpha   90.00
_cell.angle_beta   90.00
_cell.angle_gamma   90.00
#
_symmetry.space_group_name_H-M   'P 1'
#
loop_
_entity.id
_entity.type
_entity.pdbx_description
1 polymer ?
#
loop_
_entity_poly.entity_id
_entity_poly.type
_entity_poly.pdbx_seq_one_letter_code
_entity_poly.pdbx_strand_id
1 'polypeptide(L)'
;MFKACKTKLKNFNYKTNFFWIITILIIAYFLLNIGLKSKSNYYDSINFLAVVIINLISNYGLEEIIYRGCTINGLKKTKLNYVQINIIQSIIFAISHLGGFGHDINSIPYYILFGYLFGKIYITSNSLTPGILLHGIFNMY
;
A
#
# COMPACT_ATOMS: atom_id res chain seq x y z
N MET A 1 -20.19 -14.78 -8.17
CA MET A 1 -19.42 -13.65 -8.73
C MET A 1 -19.22 -12.60 -7.64
N PHE A 2 -18.07 -12.57 -6.96
CA PHE A 2 -17.75 -11.52 -6.00
C PHE A 2 -17.59 -10.20 -6.77
N LYS A 3 -18.61 -9.33 -6.74
CA LYS A 3 -18.46 -7.92 -7.13
C LYS A 3 -17.64 -7.23 -6.02
N ALA A 4 -16.34 -7.49 -6.00
CA ALA A 4 -15.44 -7.08 -4.91
C ALA A 4 -15.36 -5.55 -4.76
N CYS A 5 -15.61 -4.79 -5.83
CA CYS A 5 -15.71 -3.34 -5.77
C CYS A 5 -16.93 -2.81 -6.52
N LYS A 6 -18.00 -2.49 -5.77
CA LYS A 6 -19.10 -1.63 -6.26
C LYS A 6 -18.89 -0.15 -5.91
N THR A 7 -17.81 0.17 -5.19
CA THR A 7 -17.52 1.52 -4.71
C THR A 7 -16.83 2.32 -5.82
N LYS A 8 -17.37 3.49 -6.16
CA LYS A 8 -16.72 4.40 -7.11
C LYS A 8 -15.42 4.93 -6.48
N LEU A 9 -14.35 5.10 -7.27
CA LEU A 9 -13.04 5.59 -6.79
C LEU A 9 -13.16 6.86 -5.94
N LYS A 10 -13.97 7.82 -6.39
CA LYS A 10 -14.23 9.08 -5.70
C LYS A 10 -14.85 8.95 -4.29
N ASN A 11 -15.36 7.78 -3.94
CA ASN A 11 -15.99 7.53 -2.64
C ASN A 11 -14.98 7.05 -1.59
N PHE A 12 -13.73 6.74 -1.96
CA PHE A 12 -12.69 6.45 -0.99
C PHE A 12 -12.17 7.72 -0.32
N ASN A 13 -11.73 7.60 0.92
CA ASN A 13 -11.08 8.69 1.63
C ASN A 13 -9.59 8.77 1.24
N TYR A 14 -9.18 9.93 0.75
CA TYR A 14 -7.80 10.26 0.40
C TYR A 14 -7.22 11.36 1.29
N LYS A 15 -7.95 11.80 2.33
CA LYS A 15 -7.43 12.80 3.26
C LYS A 15 -6.29 12.20 4.07
N THR A 16 -5.16 12.89 4.14
CA THR A 16 -4.05 12.54 5.03
C THR A 16 -3.94 13.60 6.12
N ASN A 17 -3.47 13.22 7.31
CA ASN A 17 -3.20 14.16 8.39
C ASN A 17 -1.68 14.35 8.55
N PHE A 18 -1.30 15.37 9.30
CA PHE A 18 0.12 15.71 9.52
C PHE A 18 0.91 14.57 10.19
N PHE A 19 0.26 13.80 11.08
CA PHE A 19 0.87 12.63 11.70
C PHE A 19 1.33 11.57 10.68
N TRP A 20 0.48 11.23 9.71
CA TRP A 20 0.83 10.28 8.66
C TRP A 20 1.93 10.80 7.73
N ILE A 21 1.91 12.10 7.42
CA ILE A 21 2.97 12.74 6.64
C ILE A 21 4.32 12.58 7.37
N ILE A 22 4.40 12.95 8.65
CA ILE A 22 5.63 12.80 9.45
C ILE A 22 6.07 11.33 9.49
N THR A 23 5.14 10.41 9.76
CA THR A 23 5.45 8.98 9.86
C THR A 23 6.10 8.45 8.58
N ILE A 24 5.55 8.83 7.43
CA ILE A 24 6.07 8.43 6.11
C ILE A 24 7.45 9.02 5.85
N LEU A 25 7.67 10.29 6.20
CA LEU A 25 8.98 10.94 6.07
C LEU A 25 10.05 10.28 6.95
N ILE A 26 9.70 9.90 8.18
CA ILE A 26 10.60 9.16 9.08
C ILE A 26 10.95 7.80 8.48
N ILE A 27 9.97 7.05 7.95
CA ILE A 27 10.23 5.75 7.34
C ILE A 27 11.11 5.90 6.08
N ALA A 28 10.81 6.87 5.21
CA ALA A 28 11.62 7.15 4.03
C ALA A 28 13.08 7.49 4.40
N TYR A 29 13.28 8.34 5.41
CA TYR A 29 14.60 8.68 5.93
C TYR A 29 15.31 7.45 6.50
N PHE A 30 14.62 6.60 7.26
CA PHE A 30 15.20 5.37 7.79
C PHE A 30 15.63 4.41 6.65
N LEU A 31 14.80 4.22 5.63
CA LEU A 31 15.09 3.36 4.48
C LEU A 31 16.31 3.84 3.67
N LEU A 32 16.48 5.16 3.53
CA LEU A 32 17.68 5.77 2.93
C LEU A 32 18.97 5.41 3.70
N ASN A 33 18.90 5.42 5.03
CA ASN A 33 20.08 5.27 5.88
C ASN A 33 20.51 3.82 6.12
N ILE A 34 19.62 2.83 5.93
CA ILE A 34 20.00 1.41 6.02
C ILE A 34 20.76 0.90 4.78
N GLY A 35 21.12 1.79 3.85
CA GLY A 35 21.97 1.46 2.70
C GLY A 35 21.24 0.70 1.58
N LEU A 36 19.90 0.69 1.57
CA LEU A 36 19.14 0.25 0.40
C LEU A 36 19.46 1.21 -0.75
N LYS A 37 20.24 0.73 -1.72
CA LYS A 37 20.48 1.50 -2.96
C LYS A 37 19.13 1.65 -3.65
N SER A 38 18.65 2.90 -3.73
CA SER A 38 17.52 3.25 -4.57
C SER A 38 17.68 2.58 -5.94
N LYS A 39 16.65 1.89 -6.41
CA LYS A 39 16.61 1.34 -7.78
C LYS A 39 16.58 2.42 -8.85
N SER A 40 16.46 3.68 -8.44
CA SER A 40 16.20 4.83 -9.30
C SER A 40 17.13 6.00 -8.99
N ASN A 41 17.63 6.66 -10.04
CA ASN A 41 18.42 7.89 -9.94
C ASN A 41 17.57 9.11 -9.56
N TYR A 42 16.59 8.99 -8.66
CA TYR A 42 15.80 10.13 -8.17
C TYR A 42 16.64 10.97 -7.19
N TYR A 43 17.60 11.70 -7.74
CA TYR A 43 18.58 12.49 -7.00
C TYR A 43 18.08 13.90 -6.61
N ASP A 44 16.80 14.22 -6.76
CA ASP A 44 16.35 15.59 -6.48
C ASP A 44 14.98 15.72 -5.81
N SER A 45 14.90 16.67 -4.88
CA SER A 45 13.74 16.95 -4.01
C SER A 45 12.46 17.33 -4.77
N ILE A 46 12.60 17.89 -5.98
CA ILE A 46 11.51 18.18 -6.92
C ILE A 46 10.78 16.90 -7.38
N ASN A 47 11.44 15.75 -7.31
CA ASN A 47 10.83 14.46 -7.65
C ASN A 47 9.83 13.98 -6.60
N PHE A 48 9.87 14.40 -5.34
CA PHE A 48 8.99 13.81 -4.31
C PHE A 48 7.50 14.06 -4.58
N LEU A 49 7.11 15.29 -4.94
CA LEU A 49 5.71 15.60 -5.26
C LEU A 49 5.25 14.92 -6.55
N ALA A 50 6.12 14.89 -7.57
CA ALA A 50 5.87 14.15 -8.81
C ALA A 50 5.70 12.65 -8.52
N VAL A 51 6.51 12.09 -7.63
CA VAL A 51 6.44 10.72 -7.15
C VAL A 51 5.13 10.45 -6.42
N VAL A 52 4.64 11.36 -5.57
CA VAL A 52 3.32 11.21 -4.92
C VAL A 52 2.20 11.14 -5.97
N ILE A 53 2.21 12.04 -6.94
CA ILE A 53 1.19 12.09 -8.00
C ILE A 53 1.27 10.86 -8.90
N ILE A 54 2.48 10.47 -9.31
CA ILE A 54 2.72 9.26 -10.10
C ILE A 54 2.24 8.03 -9.32
N ASN A 55 2.57 7.92 -8.03
CA ASN A 55 2.20 6.78 -7.20
C ASN A 55 0.67 6.62 -7.07
N LEU A 56 -0.08 7.74 -6.98
CA LEU A 56 -1.55 7.72 -6.94
C LEU A 56 -2.18 7.11 -8.20
N ILE A 57 -1.53 7.25 -9.36
CA ILE A 57 -2.05 6.80 -10.67
C ILE A 57 -1.34 5.52 -11.15
N SER A 58 -0.20 5.18 -10.54
CA SER A 58 0.59 3.98 -10.84
C SER A 58 -0.10 2.68 -10.39
N ASN A 59 0.50 1.55 -10.77
CA ASN A 59 0.10 0.23 -10.29
C ASN A 59 -0.02 0.17 -8.77
N TYR A 60 0.88 0.83 -8.01
CA TYR A 60 0.86 0.82 -6.55
C TYR A 60 -0.39 1.50 -5.98
N GLY A 61 -0.80 2.62 -6.56
CA GLY A 61 -2.04 3.31 -6.19
C GLY A 61 -3.28 2.45 -6.45
N LEU A 62 -3.31 1.78 -7.60
CA LEU A 62 -4.37 0.84 -7.96
C LEU A 62 -4.40 -0.38 -7.02
N GLU A 63 -3.25 -0.91 -6.64
CA GLU A 63 -3.15 -2.01 -5.68
C GLU A 63 -3.69 -1.61 -4.31
N GLU A 64 -3.34 -0.43 -3.79
CA GLU A 64 -3.93 0.06 -2.53
C GLU A 64 -5.45 0.18 -2.64
N ILE A 65 -5.97 0.72 -3.76
CA ILE A 65 -7.41 0.82 -3.99
C ILE A 65 -8.06 -0.58 -4.00
N ILE A 66 -7.46 -1.55 -4.68
CA ILE A 66 -8.03 -2.91 -4.78
C ILE A 66 -8.00 -3.60 -3.42
N TYR A 67 -6.84 -3.70 -2.78
CA TYR A 67 -6.70 -4.53 -1.58
C TYR A 67 -7.15 -3.81 -0.30
N ARG A 68 -6.88 -2.52 -0.16
CA ARG A 68 -7.26 -1.76 1.05
C ARG A 68 -8.60 -1.10 0.86
N GLY A 69 -8.87 -0.54 -0.32
CA GLY A 69 -10.18 0.02 -0.63
C GLY A 69 -11.24 -1.07 -0.77
N CYS A 70 -11.13 -1.90 -1.80
CA CYS A 70 -12.19 -2.83 -2.19
C CYS A 70 -12.23 -4.08 -1.30
N THR A 71 -11.11 -4.80 -1.14
CA THR A 71 -11.08 -6.08 -0.42
C THR A 71 -11.40 -5.91 1.06
N ILE A 72 -10.78 -4.95 1.76
CA ILE A 72 -11.13 -4.68 3.17
C ILE A 72 -12.59 -4.24 3.31
N ASN A 73 -13.11 -3.33 2.46
CA ASN A 73 -14.52 -2.91 2.56
C ASN A 73 -15.50 -4.03 2.21
N GLY A 74 -15.11 -4.97 1.33
CA GLY A 74 -15.87 -6.19 1.07
C GLY A 74 -15.90 -7.10 2.30
N LEU A 75 -14.74 -7.36 2.90
CA LEU A 75 -14.59 -8.21 4.08
C LEU A 75 -15.23 -7.61 5.34
N LYS A 76 -15.27 -6.27 5.48
CA LYS A 76 -15.98 -5.57 6.56
C LYS A 76 -17.48 -5.87 6.61
N LYS A 77 -18.08 -6.38 5.53
CA LYS A 77 -19.49 -6.80 5.48
C LYS A 77 -19.74 -8.20 6.05
N THR A 78 -18.66 -8.91 6.40
CA THR A 78 -18.73 -10.22 7.06
C THR A 78 -18.73 -10.06 8.58
N LYS A 79 -18.77 -11.17 9.32
CA LYS A 79 -18.67 -11.18 10.80
C LYS A 79 -17.21 -11.20 11.31
N LEU A 80 -16.23 -10.98 10.44
CA LEU A 80 -14.81 -11.04 10.79
C LEU A 80 -14.36 -9.76 11.51
N ASN A 81 -13.42 -9.90 12.45
CA ASN A 81 -12.79 -8.77 13.10
C ASN A 81 -11.69 -8.15 12.22
N TYR A 82 -11.21 -6.94 12.58
CA TYR A 82 -10.21 -6.23 11.78
C TYR A 82 -8.89 -6.99 11.60
N VAL A 83 -8.48 -7.79 12.58
CA VAL A 83 -7.25 -8.59 12.48
C VAL A 83 -7.42 -9.68 11.43
N GLN A 84 -8.53 -10.41 11.48
CA GLN A 84 -8.85 -11.46 10.50
C GLN A 84 -8.97 -10.89 9.09
N ILE A 85 -9.67 -9.75 8.94
CA ILE A 85 -9.78 -9.04 7.66
C ILE A 85 -8.39 -8.67 7.14
N ASN A 86 -7.52 -8.15 8.00
CA ASN A 86 -6.16 -7.74 7.62
C ASN A 86 -5.28 -8.92 7.22
N ILE A 87 -5.41 -10.06 7.89
CA ILE A 87 -4.71 -11.30 7.52
C ILE A 87 -5.17 -11.77 6.14
N ILE A 88 -6.49 -11.90 5.93
CA ILE A 88 -7.03 -12.41 4.66
C ILE A 88 -6.62 -11.51 3.49
N GLN A 89 -6.78 -10.19 3.62
CA GLN A 89 -6.37 -9.28 2.55
C GLN A 89 -4.86 -9.38 2.27
N SER A 90 -4.02 -9.55 3.30
CA SER A 90 -2.57 -9.62 3.13
C SER A 90 -2.13 -10.88 2.38
N ILE A 91 -2.83 -11.99 2.61
CA ILE A 91 -2.62 -13.25 1.89
C ILE A 91 -3.06 -13.09 0.43
N ILE A 92 -4.23 -12.48 0.18
CA ILE A 92 -4.71 -12.22 -1.19
C ILE A 92 -3.72 -11.31 -1.95
N PHE A 93 -3.21 -10.27 -1.29
CA PHE A 93 -2.16 -9.39 -1.83
C PHE A 93 -0.89 -10.17 -2.15
N ALA A 94 -0.42 -11.04 -1.25
CA ALA A 94 0.78 -11.84 -1.52
C ALA A 94 0.59 -12.83 -2.68
N ILE A 95 -0.57 -13.48 -2.77
CA ILE A 95 -0.88 -14.41 -3.86
C ILE A 95 -0.93 -13.69 -5.21
N SER A 96 -1.43 -12.45 -5.28
CA SER A 96 -1.46 -11.72 -6.55
C SER A 96 -0.07 -11.44 -7.12
N HIS A 97 0.95 -11.44 -6.26
CA HIS A 97 2.34 -11.23 -6.65
C HIS A 97 3.03 -12.52 -7.13
N LEU A 98 2.38 -13.69 -7.01
CA LEU A 98 2.96 -14.96 -7.47
C LEU A 98 2.90 -15.16 -8.99
N GLY A 99 2.10 -14.37 -9.70
CA GLY A 99 1.87 -14.53 -11.15
C GLY A 99 2.62 -13.55 -12.05
N GLY A 100 3.40 -12.62 -11.51
CA GLY A 100 4.09 -11.59 -12.29
C GLY A 100 5.53 -11.97 -12.68
N PHE A 101 5.98 -11.55 -13.87
CA PHE A 101 7.37 -11.69 -14.30
C PHE A 101 8.31 -11.00 -13.30
N GLY A 102 9.21 -11.76 -12.68
CA GLY A 102 10.26 -11.25 -11.78
C GLY A 102 9.99 -11.40 -10.28
N HIS A 103 8.89 -12.02 -9.86
CA HIS A 103 8.61 -12.29 -8.45
C HIS A 103 9.00 -13.72 -8.06
N ASP A 104 9.87 -13.86 -7.07
CA ASP A 104 10.29 -15.14 -6.50
C ASP A 104 9.30 -15.59 -5.41
N ILE A 105 9.00 -16.89 -5.34
CA ILE A 105 8.20 -17.50 -4.28
C ILE A 105 8.80 -17.23 -2.89
N ASN A 106 10.13 -17.09 -2.81
CA ASN A 106 10.83 -16.71 -1.59
C ASN A 106 10.46 -15.31 -1.09
N SER A 107 9.81 -14.49 -1.94
CA SER A 107 9.34 -13.15 -1.59
C SER A 107 7.95 -13.12 -0.95
N ILE A 108 7.21 -14.24 -0.94
CA ILE A 108 5.86 -14.33 -0.32
C ILE A 108 5.84 -13.79 1.11
N PRO A 109 6.77 -14.17 2.02
CA PRO A 109 6.72 -13.69 3.39
C PRO A 109 6.78 -12.16 3.49
N TYR A 110 7.58 -11.53 2.61
CA TYR A 110 7.66 -10.08 2.54
C TYR A 110 6.35 -9.46 2.03
N TYR A 111 5.72 -10.04 1.00
CA TYR A 111 4.43 -9.55 0.53
C TYR A 111 3.32 -9.68 1.56
N ILE A 112 3.28 -10.78 2.33
CA ILE A 112 2.33 -10.92 3.44
C ILE A 112 2.57 -9.84 4.50
N LEU A 113 3.84 -9.64 4.89
CA LEU A 113 4.21 -8.63 5.88
C LEU A 113 3.81 -7.22 5.43
N PHE A 114 4.16 -6.84 4.21
CA PHE A 114 3.82 -5.53 3.64
C PHE A 114 2.31 -5.38 3.49
N GLY A 115 1.62 -6.37 2.94
CA GLY A 115 0.17 -6.39 2.83
C GLY A 115 -0.49 -6.13 4.20
N TYR A 116 -0.03 -6.83 5.25
CA TYR A 116 -0.55 -6.65 6.60
C TYR A 116 -0.26 -5.25 7.15
N LEU A 117 0.95 -4.73 6.96
CA LEU A 117 1.34 -3.38 7.39
C LEU A 117 0.46 -2.31 6.74
N PHE A 118 0.33 -2.36 5.41
CA PHE A 118 -0.47 -1.39 4.66
C PHE A 118 -1.96 -1.48 5.01
N GLY A 119 -2.50 -2.68 5.23
CA GLY A 119 -3.87 -2.82 5.69
C GLY A 119 -4.08 -2.29 7.11
N LYS A 120 -3.10 -2.43 8.01
CA LYS A 120 -3.14 -1.82 9.35
C LYS A 120 -3.13 -0.29 9.26
N ILE A 121 -2.30 0.28 8.37
CA ILE A 121 -2.27 1.73 8.10
C ILE A 121 -3.64 2.20 7.57
N TYR A 122 -4.23 1.49 6.62
CA TYR A 122 -5.55 1.85 6.10
C TYR A 122 -6.64 1.77 7.17
N ILE A 123 -6.66 0.71 7.99
CA ILE A 123 -7.67 0.54 9.05
C ILE A 123 -7.56 1.65 10.10
N THR A 124 -6.34 2.04 10.46
CA THR A 124 -6.08 3.08 11.49
C THR A 124 -6.26 4.50 10.97
N SER A 125 -5.80 4.79 9.75
CA SER A 125 -5.93 6.11 9.12
C SER A 125 -7.31 6.36 8.52
N ASN A 126 -8.05 5.29 8.22
CA ASN A 126 -9.25 5.31 7.40
C ASN A 126 -9.04 6.08 6.08
N SER A 127 -7.84 5.99 5.49
CA SER A 127 -7.43 6.71 4.29
C SER A 127 -6.50 5.87 3.43
N LEU A 128 -6.63 5.98 2.10
CA LEU A 128 -5.75 5.30 1.16
C LEU A 128 -4.40 6.00 1.02
N THR A 129 -4.37 7.32 1.19
CA THR A 129 -3.18 8.14 0.89
C THR A 129 -1.94 7.71 1.66
N PRO A 130 -1.99 7.43 2.98
CA PRO A 130 -0.79 6.99 3.70
C PRO A 130 -0.22 5.67 3.17
N GLY A 131 -1.09 4.71 2.81
CA GLY A 131 -0.69 3.44 2.20
C GLY A 131 -0.06 3.64 0.83
N ILE A 132 -0.68 4.44 -0.04
CA ILE A 132 -0.19 4.72 -1.41
C ILE A 132 1.21 5.34 -1.39
N LEU A 133 1.39 6.35 -0.54
CA LEU A 133 2.67 7.02 -0.38
C LEU A 133 3.76 6.05 0.10
N LEU A 134 3.45 5.28 1.14
CA LEU A 134 4.41 4.37 1.74
C LEU A 134 4.75 3.21 0.79
N HIS A 135 3.77 2.67 0.07
CA HIS A 135 3.98 1.62 -0.92
C HIS A 135 4.87 2.11 -2.07
N GLY A 136 4.60 3.30 -2.59
CA GLY A 136 5.46 3.91 -3.60
C GLY A 136 6.88 4.14 -3.12
N ILE A 137 7.08 4.56 -1.87
CA ILE A 137 8.41 4.69 -1.26
C ILE A 137 9.11 3.33 -1.18
N PHE A 138 8.46 2.28 -0.67
CA PHE A 138 9.07 0.95 -0.59
C PHE A 138 9.49 0.41 -1.95
N ASN A 139 8.74 0.71 -3.01
CA ASN A 139 9.08 0.26 -4.35
C ASN A 139 10.29 1.02 -4.96
N MET A 140 10.63 2.20 -4.45
CA MET A 140 11.81 2.96 -4.91
C MET A 140 13.13 2.36 -4.42
N TYR A 141 13.07 1.57 -3.35
CA TYR A 141 14.20 0.85 -2.76
C TYR A 141 14.14 -0.64 -3.14
#